data_AF-A0A1H1F6K1-F1
#
_entry.id   AF-A0A1H1F6K1-F1
#
_cell.length_a   1.000
_cell.length_b   1.000
_cell.length_c   1.000
_cell.angle_alpha   90.00
_cell.angle_beta   90.00
_cell.angle_gamma   90.00
#
_symmetry.space_group_name_H-M   'P 1'
#
loop_
_entity.id
_entity.type
_entity.pdbx_description
1 polymer ?
#
loop_
_entity_poly.entity_id
_entity_poly.type
_entity_poly.pdbx_seq_one_letter_code
_entity_poly.pdbx_strand_id
1 'polypeptide(L)'
;MKIRDLAQHWEQHAKGSLSPTGHVLHLDMEAAARLAALAEMYPKRQPEELLGELLGAALEELEASFPYVQGAQVIATDEEGDPLYQDIGPTPRFLALSRRYLHEMSNPKEAGKP
;
A
#
# COMPACT_ATOMS: atom_id res chain seq x y z
N MET A 1 -2.60 6.76 -2.54
CA MET A 1 -3.53 7.15 -3.62
C MET A 1 -4.59 6.08 -3.81
N LYS A 2 -5.85 6.48 -4.06
CA LYS A 2 -6.87 5.49 -4.43
C LYS A 2 -6.52 4.88 -5.78
N ILE A 3 -6.83 3.60 -5.99
CA ILE A 3 -6.56 2.90 -7.26
C ILE A 3 -7.15 3.61 -8.47
N ARG A 4 -8.25 4.34 -8.28
CA ARG A 4 -8.95 5.14 -9.30
C ARG A 4 -8.14 6.35 -9.77
N ASP A 5 -7.22 6.84 -8.96
CA ASP A 5 -6.42 8.05 -9.24
C ASP A 5 -5.10 7.72 -9.97
N LEU A 6 -4.77 6.42 -10.11
CA LEU A 6 -3.51 5.98 -10.72
C LEU A 6 -3.34 6.44 -12.17
N ALA A 7 -4.39 6.34 -13.00
CA ALA A 7 -4.32 6.74 -14.40
C ALA A 7 -3.93 8.22 -14.56
N GLN A 8 -4.50 9.09 -13.73
CA GLN A 8 -4.18 10.52 -13.71
C GLN A 8 -2.77 10.77 -13.15
N HIS A 9 -2.34 10.00 -12.15
CA HIS A 9 -0.98 10.08 -11.62
C HIS A 9 0.07 9.72 -12.67
N TRP A 10 -0.18 8.66 -13.45
CA TRP A 10 0.74 8.20 -14.49
C TRP A 10 1.01 9.26 -15.55
N GLU A 11 0.02 10.11 -15.83
CA GLU A 11 0.14 11.23 -16.75
C GLU A 11 1.00 12.38 -16.19
N GLN A 12 1.11 12.51 -14.87
CA GLN A 12 1.61 13.73 -14.21
C GLN A 12 2.95 13.55 -13.46
N HIS A 13 3.27 12.36 -12.96
CA HIS A 13 4.39 12.18 -12.04
C HIS A 13 5.18 10.88 -12.29
N ALA A 14 6.49 10.91 -12.03
CA ALA A 14 7.33 9.73 -11.99
C ALA A 14 8.40 9.89 -10.90
N LYS A 15 8.32 9.07 -9.85
CA LYS A 15 9.43 8.44 -9.08
C LYS A 15 9.14 8.31 -7.58
N GLY A 16 9.34 7.09 -7.08
CA GLY A 16 9.53 6.75 -5.67
C GLY A 16 10.75 5.83 -5.52
N SER A 17 11.22 5.63 -4.29
CA SER A 17 12.30 4.69 -3.98
C SER A 17 11.78 3.25 -3.89
N LEU A 18 12.36 2.33 -4.66
CA LEU A 18 12.01 0.91 -4.66
C LEU A 18 12.77 0.14 -3.58
N SER A 19 12.14 -0.92 -3.05
CA SER A 19 12.81 -1.89 -2.17
C SER A 19 13.95 -2.60 -2.93
N PRO A 20 15.08 -2.91 -2.26
CA PRO A 20 16.17 -3.67 -2.87
C PRO A 20 15.83 -5.16 -3.09
N THR A 21 14.75 -5.66 -2.48
CA THR A 21 14.31 -7.06 -2.66
C THR A 21 13.34 -7.15 -3.85
N GLY A 22 13.76 -7.86 -4.89
CA GLY A 22 12.89 -8.20 -6.02
C GLY A 22 12.01 -9.42 -5.71
N HIS A 23 10.78 -9.40 -6.20
CA HIS A 23 9.86 -10.54 -6.18
C HIS A 23 9.52 -10.96 -7.62
N VAL A 24 9.44 -12.27 -7.89
CA VAL A 24 8.93 -12.80 -9.15
C VAL A 24 7.44 -13.04 -8.99
N LEU A 25 6.63 -12.39 -9.83
CA LEU A 25 5.17 -12.53 -9.84
C LEU A 25 4.74 -13.30 -11.09
N HIS A 26 4.04 -14.40 -10.90
CA HIS A 26 3.34 -15.09 -11.98
C HIS A 26 1.89 -14.62 -11.99
N LEU A 27 1.51 -13.91 -13.06
CA LEU A 27 0.15 -13.45 -13.29
C LEU A 27 -0.70 -14.58 -13.88
N ASP A 28 -1.99 -14.61 -13.52
CA ASP A 28 -2.95 -15.37 -14.31
C ASP A 28 -3.08 -14.77 -15.72
N MET A 29 -3.69 -15.53 -16.64
CA MET A 29 -3.77 -15.14 -18.04
C MET A 29 -4.53 -13.83 -18.25
N GLU A 30 -5.57 -13.57 -17.45
CA GLU A 30 -6.39 -12.37 -17.59
C GLU A 30 -5.64 -11.13 -17.10
N ALA A 31 -4.97 -11.21 -15.95
CA ALA A 31 -4.12 -10.16 -15.43
C ALA A 31 -2.94 -9.87 -16.37
N ALA A 32 -2.32 -10.91 -16.96
CA ALA A 32 -1.27 -10.74 -17.95
C ALA A 32 -1.77 -10.00 -19.21
N ALA A 33 -2.96 -10.37 -19.73
CA ALA A 33 -3.56 -9.70 -20.87
C ALA A 33 -3.90 -8.23 -20.57
N ARG A 34 -4.45 -7.95 -19.37
CA ARG A 34 -4.77 -6.58 -18.93
C ARG A 34 -3.51 -5.74 -18.74
N LEU A 35 -2.43 -6.31 -18.20
CA LEU A 35 -1.14 -5.61 -18.08
C LEU A 35 -0.56 -5.27 -19.45
N ALA A 36 -0.62 -6.20 -20.41
CA ALA A 36 -0.19 -5.95 -21.78
C ALA A 36 -0.97 -4.81 -22.43
N ALA A 37 -2.29 -4.76 -22.24
CA ALA A 37 -3.13 -3.66 -22.72
C ALA A 37 -2.74 -2.32 -22.08
N LEU A 38 -2.47 -2.29 -20.77
CA LEU A 38 -1.99 -1.07 -20.09
C LEU A 38 -0.63 -0.61 -20.61
N ALA A 39 0.30 -1.54 -20.86
CA ALA A 39 1.60 -1.20 -21.44
C ALA A 39 1.46 -0.61 -22.85
N GLU A 40 0.50 -1.10 -23.66
CA GLU A 40 0.19 -0.53 -24.98
C GLU A 40 -0.42 0.87 -24.87
N MET A 41 -1.34 1.10 -23.92
CA MET A 41 -1.95 2.41 -23.68
C MET A 41 -0.95 3.44 -23.14
N TYR A 42 0.02 3.00 -22.34
CA TYR A 42 1.00 3.85 -21.67
C TYR A 42 2.45 3.44 -22.02
N PRO A 43 2.89 3.59 -23.28
CA PRO A 43 4.14 3.01 -23.79
C PRO A 43 5.42 3.61 -23.19
N LYS A 44 5.31 4.68 -22.41
CA LYS A 44 6.43 5.29 -21.67
C LYS A 44 6.67 4.64 -20.31
N ARG A 45 5.83 3.69 -19.90
CA ARG A 45 5.90 2.99 -18.62
C ARG A 45 6.37 1.55 -18.84
N GLN A 46 7.27 1.09 -17.99
CA GLN A 46 7.64 -0.32 -17.98
C GLN A 46 6.55 -1.14 -17.27
N PRO A 47 6.27 -2.39 -17.71
CA PRO A 47 5.29 -3.26 -17.05
C PRO A 47 5.53 -3.42 -15.54
N GLU A 48 6.79 -3.46 -15.10
CA GLU A 48 7.17 -3.57 -13.70
C GLU A 48 6.80 -2.32 -12.89
N GLU A 49 6.90 -1.13 -13.50
CA GLU A 49 6.47 0.13 -12.86
C GLU A 49 4.95 0.14 -12.70
N LEU A 50 4.21 -0.26 -13.74
CA LEU A 50 2.75 -0.37 -13.68
C LEU A 50 2.31 -1.37 -12.60
N LEU A 51 2.96 -2.53 -12.52
CA LEU A 51 2.70 -3.53 -11.49
C LEU A 51 2.97 -3.00 -10.09
N GLY A 52 4.09 -2.31 -9.89
CA GLY A 52 4.43 -1.71 -8.59
C GLY A 52 3.39 -0.70 -8.12
N GLU A 53 2.94 0.18 -9.02
CA GLU A 53 1.94 1.20 -8.70
C GLU A 53 0.55 0.59 -8.47
N LEU A 54 0.14 -0.39 -9.28
CA LEU A 54 -1.10 -1.14 -9.07
C LEU A 54 -1.10 -1.89 -7.73
N LEU A 55 0.01 -2.55 -7.39
CA LEU A 55 0.15 -3.26 -6.12
C LEU A 55 0.07 -2.30 -4.93
N GLY A 56 0.76 -1.16 -5.01
CA GLY A 56 0.69 -0.11 -4.00
C GLY A 56 -0.74 0.36 -3.76
N ALA A 57 -1.46 0.71 -4.83
CA ALA A 57 -2.84 1.16 -4.70
C ALA A 57 -3.80 0.07 -4.21
N ALA A 58 -3.58 -1.19 -4.60
CA ALA A 58 -4.38 -2.31 -4.11
C ALA A 58 -4.17 -2.55 -2.60
N LEU A 59 -2.94 -2.38 -2.10
CA LEU A 59 -2.64 -2.49 -0.67
C LEU A 59 -3.29 -1.35 0.13
N GLU A 60 -3.30 -0.13 -0.40
CA GLU A 60 -4.02 0.99 0.23
C GLU A 60 -5.54 0.79 0.24
N GLU A 61 -6.13 0.31 -0.85
CA GLU A 61 -7.56 0.00 -0.92
C GLU A 61 -7.91 -1.14 0.06
N LEU A 62 -7.04 -2.15 0.17
CA LEU A 62 -7.19 -3.23 1.15
C LEU A 62 -7.15 -2.68 2.59
N GLU A 63 -6.19 -1.81 2.91
CA GLU A 63 -6.11 -1.15 4.22
C GLU A 63 -7.40 -0.39 4.53
N ALA A 64 -7.91 0.41 3.59
CA ALA A 64 -9.14 1.17 3.73
C ALA A 64 -10.39 0.29 3.85
N SER A 65 -10.34 -0.94 3.35
CA SER A 65 -11.46 -1.89 3.41
C SER A 65 -11.60 -2.59 4.78
N PHE A 66 -10.62 -2.45 5.66
CA PHE A 66 -10.65 -3.09 6.96
C PHE A 66 -11.77 -2.52 7.85
N PRO A 67 -12.55 -3.39 8.53
CA PRO A 67 -13.63 -2.93 9.39
C PRO A 67 -13.06 -2.22 10.62
N TYR A 68 -13.59 -1.04 10.91
CA TYR A 68 -13.41 -0.43 12.22
C TYR A 68 -14.12 -1.29 13.28
N VAL A 69 -13.40 -1.60 14.37
CA VAL A 69 -14.01 -2.27 15.53
C VAL A 69 -13.78 -1.38 16.74
N GLN A 70 -14.87 -0.86 17.30
CA GLN A 70 -14.80 0.03 18.46
C GLN A 70 -14.30 -0.70 19.71
N GLY A 71 -13.21 -0.19 20.30
CA GLY A 71 -12.68 -0.62 21.59
C GLY A 71 -13.34 0.09 22.76
N ALA A 72 -12.99 -0.33 23.98
CA ALA A 72 -13.53 0.26 25.22
C ALA A 72 -12.87 1.61 25.60
N GLN A 73 -11.69 1.91 25.05
CA GLN A 73 -10.91 3.09 25.41
C GLN A 73 -11.28 4.28 24.52
N VAL A 74 -11.57 5.43 25.14
CA VAL A 74 -11.63 6.74 24.46
C VAL A 74 -10.20 7.22 24.24
N ILE A 75 -9.84 7.51 22.99
CA ILE A 75 -8.48 7.91 22.59
C ILE A 75 -8.38 9.40 22.26
N ALA A 76 -9.50 10.03 21.91
CA ALA A 76 -9.57 11.45 21.61
C ALA A 76 -11.01 11.95 21.78
N THR A 77 -11.18 13.26 21.68
CA THR A 77 -12.46 13.93 21.58
C THR A 77 -12.42 14.80 20.34
N ASP A 78 -13.48 14.79 19.54
CA ASP A 78 -13.55 15.61 18.33
C ASP A 78 -13.92 17.08 18.63
N GLU A 79 -14.11 17.87 17.56
CA GLU A 79 -14.40 19.31 17.67
C GLU A 79 -15.78 19.61 18.28
N GLU A 80 -16.70 18.65 18.26
CA GLU A 80 -18.05 18.77 18.82
C GLU A 80 -18.13 18.25 20.27
N GLY A 81 -17.06 17.63 20.77
CA GLY A 81 -16.99 17.07 22.12
C GLY A 81 -17.33 15.59 22.18
N ASP A 82 -17.49 14.91 21.05
CA ASP A 82 -17.85 13.50 21.01
C ASP A 82 -16.62 12.60 21.21
N PRO A 83 -16.74 11.52 22.00
CA PRO A 83 -15.63 10.62 22.27
C PRO A 83 -15.28 9.78 21.04
N LEU A 84 -14.02 9.86 20.60
CA LEU A 84 -13.43 8.97 19.62
C LEU A 84 -12.82 7.76 20.32
N TYR A 85 -13.33 6.58 20.00
CA TYR A 85 -12.88 5.32 20.58
C TYR A 85 -11.77 4.68 19.77
N GLN A 86 -10.90 3.94 20.46
CA GLN A 86 -9.85 3.15 19.83
C GLN A 86 -10.41 2.20 18.77
N ASP A 87 -9.72 2.07 17.64
CA ASP A 87 -9.92 0.95 16.73
C ASP A 87 -9.15 -0.27 17.27
N ILE A 88 -9.87 -1.36 17.53
CA ILE A 88 -9.31 -2.67 17.92
C ILE A 88 -9.44 -3.70 16.78
N GLY A 89 -9.76 -3.25 15.58
CA GLY A 89 -9.88 -4.04 14.36
C GLY A 89 -8.52 -4.40 13.72
N PRO A 90 -8.51 -4.89 12.48
CA PRO A 90 -7.29 -5.32 11.81
C PRO A 90 -6.39 -4.16 11.34
N THR A 91 -6.92 -2.96 11.12
CA THR A 91 -6.20 -1.76 10.68
C THR A 91 -4.99 -1.41 11.56
N PRO A 92 -5.12 -1.19 12.88
CA PRO A 92 -3.98 -0.86 13.75
C PRO A 92 -2.89 -1.94 13.72
N ARG A 93 -3.28 -3.22 13.64
CA ARG A 93 -2.34 -4.35 13.55
C ARG A 93 -1.58 -4.33 12.23
N PHE A 94 -2.27 -4.15 11.11
CA PHE A 94 -1.64 -4.06 9.79
C PHE A 94 -0.63 -2.91 9.74
N LEU A 95 -1.05 -1.71 10.17
CA LEU A 95 -0.19 -0.52 10.22
C LEU A 95 1.04 -0.70 11.11
N ALA A 96 0.90 -1.33 12.28
CA ALA A 96 2.01 -1.62 13.16
C ALA A 96 3.03 -2.57 12.51
N LEU A 97 2.57 -3.64 11.87
CA LEU A 97 3.42 -4.59 11.16
C LEU A 97 4.13 -3.94 9.97
N SER A 98 3.42 -3.17 9.15
CA SER A 98 3.97 -2.46 7.99
C SER A 98 5.09 -1.50 8.40
N ARG A 99 4.89 -0.72 9.48
CA ARG A 99 5.94 0.16 10.03
C ARG A 99 7.16 -0.60 10.53
N ARG A 100 6.96 -1.71 11.24
CA ARG A 100 8.06 -2.55 11.73
C ARG A 100 8.91 -3.06 10.57
N TYR A 101 8.26 -3.67 9.57
CA TYR A 101 8.97 -4.21 8.40
C TYR A 101 9.66 -3.11 7.58
N LEU A 102 9.04 -1.93 7.43
CA LEU A 102 9.68 -0.79 6.77
C LEU A 102 10.96 -0.35 7.51
N HIS A 103 10.92 -0.28 8.85
CA HIS A 103 12.10 0.05 9.65
C HIS A 103 13.20 -1.00 9.49
N GLU A 104 12.86 -2.29 9.59
CA GLU A 104 13.81 -3.41 9.41
C GLU A 104 14.47 -3.38 8.04
N MET A 105 13.71 -3.09 6.97
CA MET A 105 14.24 -2.97 5.61
C MET A 105 15.07 -1.70 5.38
N SER A 106 14.74 -0.60 6.07
CA SER A 106 15.45 0.68 5.92
C SER A 106 16.74 0.75 6.75
N ASN A 107 16.86 -0.08 7.80
CA ASN A 107 18.02 -0.11 8.70
C ASN A 107 18.62 -1.53 8.84
N PRO A 108 19.29 -2.06 7.81
CA PRO A 108 19.75 -3.46 7.76
C PRO A 108 20.83 -3.84 8.80
N LYS A 109 21.31 -2.91 9.63
CA LYS A 109 22.40 -3.15 10.60
C LYS A 109 21.96 -3.71 11.97
N GLU A 110 20.66 -3.77 12.27
CA GLU A 110 20.16 -4.29 13.56
C GLU A 110 19.68 -5.75 13.50
N ALA A 111 19.50 -6.33 12.31
CA ALA A 111 19.03 -7.71 12.13
C ALA A 111 20.12 -8.79 12.32
N GLY A 112 21.32 -8.41 12.76
CA GLY A 112 22.50 -9.28 12.83
C GLY A 112 23.31 -9.14 14.11
N LYS A 113 22.67 -9.19 15.28
CA LYS A 113 23.39 -9.43 16.54
C LYS A 113 22.97 -10.79 17.12
N PRO A 114 23.92 -11.72 17.32
CA PRO A 114 23.64 -13.06 17.87
C PRO A 114 23.18 -13.00 19.32
#